data_AF-C3Z9P0-F1
#
_entry.id   AF-C3Z9P0-F1
#
_cell.length_a   1.000
_cell.length_b   1.000
_cell.length_c   1.000
_cell.angle_alpha   90.00
_cell.angle_beta   90.00
_cell.angle_gamma   90.00
#
_symmetry.space_group_name_H-M   'P 1'
#
loop_
_entity.id
_entity.type
_entity.pdbx_description
1 polymer ?
#
loop_
_entity_poly.entity_id
_entity_poly.type
_entity_poly.pdbx_seq_one_letter_code
_entity_poly.pdbx_strand_id
1 'polypeptide(L)' 'MAESKLLNRLLEDFLECQICLQPYCRPKVLSCLHSFCQQCLEEVLKKQKVKTELDCPTCRTKSLLPGGG' A
#
# COMPACT_ATOMS: atom_id res chain seq x y z
N MET A 1 -24.97 0.20 23.76
CA MET A 1 -24.44 0.13 22.38
C MET A 1 -23.27 1.11 22.19
N ALA A 2 -22.20 1.00 22.98
CA ALA A 2 -21.03 1.89 22.88
C ALA A 2 -19.78 1.19 22.33
N GLU A 3 -19.73 -0.14 22.43
CA GLU A 3 -18.58 -0.98 22.06
C GLU A 3 -18.39 -1.11 20.54
N SER A 4 -19.48 -1.08 19.77
CA SER A 4 -19.46 -1.35 18.31
C SER A 4 -18.80 -0.22 17.50
N LYS A 5 -18.87 1.02 18.00
CA LYS A 5 -18.42 2.21 17.26
C LYS A 5 -16.90 2.39 17.30
N LEU A 6 -16.25 1.89 18.35
CA LEU A 6 -14.79 1.86 18.46
C LEU A 6 -14.18 0.79 17.56
N LEU A 7 -14.79 -0.40 17.50
CA LEU A 7 -14.34 -1.49 16.63
C LEU A 7 -14.40 -1.10 15.14
N ASN A 8 -15.46 -0.41 14.72
CA ASN A 8 -15.57 0.05 13.33
C ASN A 8 -14.48 1.04 12.94
N ARG A 9 -14.18 2.02 13.81
CA ARG A 9 -13.10 2.99 13.54
C ARG A 9 -11.74 2.33 13.44
N LEU A 10 -11.46 1.32 14.27
CA LEU A 10 -10.21 0.57 14.19
C LEU A 10 -10.11 -0.24 12.89
N LEU A 11 -11.20 -0.85 12.45
CA LEU A 11 -11.22 -1.59 11.18
C LEU A 11 -11.00 -0.66 9.97
N GLU A 12 -11.56 0.55 10.01
CA GLU A 12 -11.36 1.55 8.97
C GLU A 12 -9.88 1.97 8.89
N ASP A 13 -9.25 2.31 10.01
CA ASP A 13 -7.83 2.72 10.07
C ASP A 13 -6.84 1.62 9.60
N PHE A 14 -7.10 0.35 9.95
CA PHE A 14 -6.18 -0.74 9.61
C PHE A 14 -6.20 -1.14 8.13
N LEU A 15 -7.26 -0.78 7.41
CA LEU A 15 -7.39 -1.04 5.98
C LEU A 15 -7.03 0.18 5.13
N GLU A 16 -6.34 1.18 5.66
CA GLU A 16 -5.94 2.35 4.89
C GLU A 16 -4.51 2.27 4.35
N CYS A 17 -4.38 2.59 3.06
CA CYS A 17 -3.10 2.71 2.42
C CYS A 17 -2.35 3.93 2.92
N GLN A 18 -1.13 3.70 3.40
CA GLN A 18 -0.25 4.75 3.93
C GLN A 18 0.28 5.73 2.86
N ILE A 19 -0.08 5.54 1.58
CA ILE A 19 0.29 6.43 0.48
C ILE A 19 -0.86 7.39 0.15
N CYS A 20 -2.07 6.87 -0.07
CA CYS A 20 -3.23 7.68 -0.43
C CYS A 20 -4.16 8.00 0.75
N LEU A 21 -3.93 7.42 1.93
CA LEU A 21 -4.79 7.53 3.12
C LEU A 21 -6.25 7.21 2.78
N GLN A 22 -6.43 6.14 2.01
CA GLN A 22 -7.72 5.63 1.55
C GLN A 22 -7.77 4.13 1.78
N PRO A 23 -8.97 3.54 1.91
CA PRO A 23 -9.12 2.10 2.03
C PRO A 23 -8.39 1.36 0.91
N TYR A 24 -7.69 0.27 1.26
CA TYR A 24 -6.86 -0.52 0.36
C TYR A 24 -7.68 -1.02 -0.81
N CYS A 25 -7.48 -0.42 -1.97
CA CYS A 25 -8.07 -0.86 -3.23
C CYS A 25 -7.02 -1.67 -4.01
N ARG A 26 -7.25 -2.98 -4.14
CA ARG A 26 -6.28 -3.94 -4.73
C ARG A 26 -4.90 -3.82 -4.09
N PRO A 27 -4.76 -4.14 -2.78
CA PRO A 27 -3.47 -4.12 -2.13
C PRO A 27 -2.52 -5.14 -2.78
N LYS A 28 -1.34 -4.68 -3.19
CA LYS A 28 -0.22 -5.56 -3.53
C LYS A 28 0.74 -5.60 -2.35
N VAL A 29 1.09 -6.83 -1.97
CA VAL A 29 2.14 -7.09 -0.97
C VAL A 29 3.49 -7.08 -1.68
N LEU A 30 4.39 -6.24 -1.18
CA LEU A 30 5.77 -6.16 -1.63
C LEU A 30 6.63 -7.24 -0.96
N SER A 31 7.85 -7.46 -1.47
CA SER A 31 8.83 -8.38 -0.87
C SER A 31 9.20 -8.03 0.58
N CYS A 32 8.97 -6.79 1.00
CA CYS A 32 9.15 -6.31 2.37
C CYS A 32 7.92 -6.52 3.28
N LEU A 33 6.93 -7.31 2.84
CA LEU A 33 5.65 -7.58 3.53
C LEU A 33 4.78 -6.35 3.79
N HIS A 34 5.01 -5.24 3.09
CA HIS A 34 4.15 -4.06 3.16
C HIS A 34 3.12 -4.09 2.03
N SER A 35 1.88 -3.74 2.37
CA SER A 35 0.74 -3.73 1.46
C SER A 35 0.44 -2.30 1.03
N PHE A 36 0.25 -2.08 -0.26
CA PHE A 36 -0.13 -0.76 -0.80
C PHE A 36 -1.10 -0.92 -1.97
N CYS A 37 -1.93 0.10 -2.22
CA CYS A 37 -2.80 0.10 -3.39
C CYS A 37 -1.98 -0.01 -4.68
N GLN A 38 -2.45 -0.83 -5.61
CA GLN A 38 -1.84 -0.98 -6.94
C GLN A 38 -1.61 0.40 -7.60
N GLN A 39 -2.61 1.29 -7.57
CA GLN A 39 -2.52 2.64 -8.11
C GLN A 39 -1.39 3.45 -7.46
N CYS A 40 -1.27 3.39 -6.13
CA CYS A 40 -0.22 4.12 -5.42
C CYS A 40 1.17 3.63 -5.81
N LEU A 41 1.34 2.32 -6.02
CA LEU A 41 2.61 1.77 -6.50
C LEU A 41 2.90 2.21 -7.93
N GLU A 42 1.90 2.22 -8.81
CA GLU A 42 2.05 2.73 -10.19
C GLU A 42 2.42 4.22 -10.22
N GLU A 43 1.84 5.04 -9.34
CA GLU A 43 2.22 6.45 -9.21
C GLU A 43 3.65 6.64 -8.71
N VAL A 44 4.07 5.84 -7.72
CA VAL A 44 5.45 5.85 -7.23
C VAL A 44 6.40 5.46 -8.36
N LEU A 45 6.14 4.38 -9.09
CA LEU A 45 6.95 3.96 -10.25
C LEU A 45 7.02 5.08 -11.31
N LYS A 46 5.89 5.73 -11.63
CA LYS A 46 5.85 6.88 -12.54
C LYS A 46 6.72 8.03 -12.06
N LYS A 47 6.67 8.36 -10.76
CA LYS A 47 7.50 9.42 -10.15
C LYS A 47 8.98 9.07 -10.17
N GLN A 48 9.33 7.82 -9.86
CA GLN A 48 10.73 7.36 -9.85
C GLN A 48 11.29 7.12 -11.26
N LYS A 49 10.44 7.10 -12.31
CA LYS A 49 10.79 6.74 -13.70
C LYS A 49 11.42 5.34 -13.82
N VAL A 50 11.17 4.46 -12.86
CA VAL A 50 11.66 3.07 -12.84
C VAL A 50 10.47 2.15 -13.09
N LYS A 51 10.65 1.12 -13.93
CA LYS A 51 9.60 0.14 -14.23
C LYS A 51 9.73 -1.17 -13.47
N THR A 52 10.89 -1.40 -12.86
CA THR A 52 11.30 -2.71 -12.31
C THR A 52 11.48 -2.69 -10.80
N GLU A 53 11.81 -1.54 -10.23
CA GLU A 53 12.13 -1.38 -8.81
C GLU A 53 11.24 -0.28 -8.24
N LEU A 54 10.58 -0.54 -7.12
CA LEU A 54 10.00 0.52 -6.30
C LEU A 54 10.63 0.53 -4.92
N ASP A 55 10.58 1.69 -4.27
CA ASP A 55 11.01 1.84 -2.90
C ASP A 55 9.77 1.86 -2.01
N CYS A 56 9.74 0.97 -1.03
CA CYS A 56 8.65 0.95 -0.06
C CYS A 56 8.67 2.26 0.74
N PRO A 57 7.56 3.02 0.81
CA PRO A 57 7.53 4.30 1.54
C PRO A 57 7.67 4.14 3.06
N THR A 58 7.40 2.94 3.60
CA THR A 58 7.46 2.68 5.04
C THR A 58 8.84 2.23 5.49
N CYS A 59 9.46 1.30 4.76
CA CYS A 59 10.74 0.69 5.15
C CYS A 59 11.91 1.02 4.21
N ARG A 60 11.67 1.79 3.15
CA ARG A 60 12.64 2.13 2.08
C ARG A 60 13.29 0.91 1.43
N THR A 61 12.67 -0.26 1.56
CA THR A 61 13.14 -1.47 0.92
C THR A 61 12.78 -1.45 -0.55
N LYS A 62 13.78 -1.66 -1.40
CA LYS A 62 13.56 -1.90 -2.82
C LYS A 62 12.81 -3.21 -3.00
N SER A 63 11.65 -3.12 -3.61
CA SER A 63 10.86 -4.28 -3.98
C SER A 63 10.83 -4.34 -5.49
N LEU A 64 11.24 -5.50 -6.00
CA LEU A 64 11.11 -5.82 -7.40
C LEU A 64 9.63 -6.13 -7.60
N LEU A 65 8.92 -5.28 -8.31
CA LEU A 65 7.63 -5.71 -8.83
C LEU A 65 7.93 -6.75 -9.89
N PRO A 66 7.46 -7.99 -9.76
CA PRO A 66 7.51 -8.91 -10.87
C PRO A 66 6.68 -8.26 -11.98
N GLY A 67 7.39 -7.70 -12.95
CA GLY A 67 6.80 -7.09 -14.13
C GLY A 67 6.12 -8.19 -14.91
N GLY A 68 4.79 -8.12 -14.99
CA GLY A 68 4.00 -8.86 -15.98
C GLY A 68 4.01 -10.38 -15.82
N GLY A 69 2.94 -10.89 -15.20
CA GLY A 69 2.29 -12.13 -15.63
C GLY A 69 0.86 -11.77 -15.97
#